data_AF-A0A2U9IPW8-F1
#
_entry.id   AF-A0A2U9IPW8-F1
#
_cell.length_a   1.000
_cell.length_b   1.000
_cell.length_c   1.000
_cell.angle_alpha   90.00
_cell.angle_beta   90.00
_cell.angle_gamma   90.00
#
_symmetry.space_group_name_H-M   'P 1'
#
loop_
_entity.id
_entity.type
_entity.pdbx_description
1 polymer ?
#
loop_
_entity_poly.entity_id
_entity_poly.type
_entity_poly.pdbx_seq_one_letter_code
_entity_poly.pdbx_strand_id
1 'polypeptide(L)'
;MYNKINKQEIAWLISGVLAGIGYIFATFYFMIIRKDESRWLGLMFLLGPIGSILVYFIARKEYKDLSLISIYLLVGFLIWVPIALLFGINPLYQFFGYIHGWLGD
;
A
#
# COMPACT_ATOMS: atom_id res chain seq x y z
N MET A 1 13.63 -31.47 1.83
CA MET A 1 12.44 -31.50 0.95
C MET A 1 12.26 -30.07 0.47
N TYR A 2 12.69 -29.74 -0.75
CA TYR A 2 12.57 -28.39 -1.29
C TYR A 2 11.07 -28.11 -1.52
N ASN A 3 10.50 -27.18 -0.75
CA ASN A 3 9.18 -26.64 -1.04
C ASN A 3 9.24 -26.05 -2.46
N LYS A 4 8.59 -26.72 -3.43
CA LYS A 4 8.29 -26.10 -4.72
C LYS A 4 7.30 -25.00 -4.42
N ILE A 5 7.80 -23.78 -4.23
CA ILE A 5 6.96 -22.58 -4.11
C ILE A 5 6.02 -22.61 -5.32
N ASN A 6 4.72 -22.64 -5.06
CA ASN A 6 3.74 -22.76 -6.12
C ASN A 6 3.82 -21.49 -6.98
N LYS A 7 3.76 -21.61 -8.32
CA LYS A 7 3.83 -20.45 -9.23
C LYS A 7 2.76 -19.41 -8.90
N GLN A 8 1.62 -19.89 -8.37
CA GLN A 8 0.56 -19.06 -7.84
C GLN A 8 1.04 -18.23 -6.63
N GLU A 9 1.65 -18.84 -5.62
CA GLU A 9 2.17 -18.15 -4.42
C GLU A 9 3.17 -17.04 -4.77
N ILE A 10 4.03 -17.27 -5.77
CA ILE A 10 4.96 -16.25 -6.26
C ILE A 10 4.20 -15.10 -6.93
N ALA A 11 3.21 -15.40 -7.77
CA ALA A 11 2.37 -14.38 -8.39
C ALA A 11 1.58 -13.57 -7.35
N TRP A 12 1.11 -14.23 -6.28
CA TRP A 12 0.47 -13.60 -5.13
C TRP A 12 1.42 -12.64 -4.40
N LEU A 13 2.64 -13.08 -4.11
CA LEU A 13 3.67 -12.26 -3.46
C LEU A 13 4.02 -11.03 -4.31
N ILE A 14 4.30 -11.24 -5.60
CA ILE A 14 4.69 -10.16 -6.53
C ILE A 14 3.56 -9.15 -6.67
N SER A 15 2.32 -9.61 -6.78
CA SER A 15 1.15 -8.73 -6.90
C SER A 15 0.90 -7.91 -5.64
N GLY A 16 1.04 -8.51 -4.46
CA GLY A 16 0.96 -7.78 -3.18
C GLY A 16 2.05 -6.71 -3.05
N VAL A 17 3.29 -7.04 -3.42
CA VAL A 17 4.43 -6.11 -3.38
C VAL A 17 4.25 -4.98 -4.38
N LEU A 18 3.89 -5.26 -5.63
CA LEU A 18 3.66 -4.24 -6.67
C LEU A 18 2.55 -3.26 -6.29
N ALA A 19 1.50 -3.76 -5.64
CA ALA A 19 0.37 -2.93 -5.26
C ALA A 19 0.64 -2.09 -3.99
N GLY A 20 1.47 -2.60 -3.06
CA GLY A 20 1.88 -1.89 -1.84
C GLY A 20 3.10 -0.98 -2.01
N ILE A 21 3.85 -1.11 -3.11
CA ILE A 21 5.08 -0.36 -3.37
C ILE A 21 4.86 1.15 -3.25
N GLY A 22 3.78 1.69 -3.84
CA GLY A 22 3.49 3.12 -3.77
C GLY A 22 3.38 3.64 -2.33
N TYR A 23 2.70 2.89 -1.46
CA TYR A 23 2.53 3.21 -0.04
C TYR A 23 3.85 3.15 0.73
N ILE A 24 4.68 2.14 0.46
CA ILE A 24 6.01 2.00 1.07
C ILE A 24 6.90 3.19 0.66
N PHE A 25 6.98 3.49 -0.64
CA PHE A 25 7.77 4.62 -1.14
C PHE A 25 7.27 5.95 -0.57
N ALA A 26 5.95 6.17 -0.51
CA ALA A 26 5.39 7.37 0.10
C ALA A 26 5.79 7.47 1.58
N THR A 27 5.64 6.38 2.34
CA THR A 27 6.04 6.34 3.76
C THR A 27 7.50 6.76 3.94
N PHE A 28 8.43 6.16 3.20
CA PHE A 28 9.85 6.48 3.31
C PHE A 28 10.19 7.88 2.78
N TYR A 29 9.57 8.31 1.68
CA TYR A 29 9.71 9.67 1.16
C TYR A 29 9.36 10.68 2.25
N PHE A 30 8.23 10.49 2.93
CA PHE A 30 7.80 11.38 4.02
C PHE A 30 8.72 11.33 5.24
N MET A 31 9.13 10.14 5.67
CA MET A 31 9.94 9.98 6.87
C MET A 31 11.38 10.48 6.71
N ILE A 32 11.96 10.36 5.50
CA ILE A 32 13.37 10.66 5.25
C ILE A 32 13.56 12.05 4.64
N ILE A 33 12.72 12.42 3.66
CA ILE A 33 12.95 13.62 2.84
C ILE A 33 12.26 14.84 3.46
N ARG A 34 11.05 14.70 4.03
CA ARG A 34 10.41 15.83 4.73
C ARG A 34 10.98 16.01 6.13
N LYS A 35 11.32 17.26 6.44
CA LYS A 35 11.92 17.68 7.72
C LYS A 35 10.96 18.47 8.62
N ASP A 36 9.70 18.60 8.24
CA ASP A 36 8.69 19.31 9.02
C ASP A 36 7.96 18.39 10.02
N GLU A 37 7.16 19.01 10.88
CA GLU A 37 6.40 18.33 11.94
C GLU A 37 5.35 17.35 11.42
N SER A 38 4.91 17.47 10.16
CA SER A 38 3.89 16.59 9.56
C SER A 38 4.46 15.28 9.01
N ARG A 39 5.79 15.07 9.04
CA ARG A 39 6.46 13.87 8.52
C ARG A 39 5.89 12.55 9.06
N TRP A 40 5.44 12.53 10.31
CA TRP A 40 4.89 11.32 10.95
C TRP A 40 3.59 10.86 10.29
N LEU A 41 2.87 11.75 9.60
CA LEU A 41 1.68 11.39 8.82
C LEU A 41 2.03 10.40 7.70
N GLY A 42 3.29 10.37 7.25
CA GLY A 42 3.78 9.37 6.31
C GLY A 42 3.62 7.93 6.80
N LEU A 43 3.70 7.68 8.12
CA LEU A 43 3.51 6.35 8.70
C LEU A 43 2.08 5.83 8.51
N MET A 44 1.10 6.73 8.39
CA MET A 44 -0.29 6.34 8.16
C MET A 44 -0.45 5.62 6.80
N PHE A 45 0.42 5.88 5.82
CA PHE A 45 0.36 5.19 4.52
C PHE A 45 0.66 3.68 4.63
N LEU A 46 1.27 3.21 5.71
CA LEU A 46 1.37 1.77 5.99
C LEU A 46 0.01 1.10 6.22
N LEU A 47 -1.03 1.88 6.54
CA LEU A 47 -2.42 1.45 6.60
C LEU A 47 -3.11 1.44 5.22
N GLY A 48 -2.33 1.51 4.14
CA GLY A 48 -2.85 1.42 2.77
C GLY A 48 -3.89 2.51 2.45
N PRO A 49 -4.94 2.21 1.66
CA PRO A 49 -5.99 3.17 1.31
C PRO A 49 -6.71 3.80 2.52
N ILE A 50 -6.87 3.08 3.64
CA ILE A 50 -7.45 3.67 4.87
C ILE A 50 -6.54 4.80 5.36
N GLY A 51 -5.23 4.54 5.41
CA GLY A 51 -4.22 5.53 5.73
C GLY A 51 -4.29 6.76 4.84
N SER A 52 -4.38 6.56 3.52
CA SER A 52 -4.52 7.66 2.56
C SER A 52 -5.80 8.47 2.77
N ILE A 53 -6.93 7.84 3.12
CA ILE A 53 -8.16 8.58 3.43
C ILE A 53 -7.94 9.48 4.66
N LEU A 54 -7.36 8.93 5.72
CA LEU A 54 -7.09 9.67 6.96
C LEU A 54 -6.15 10.85 6.70
N VAL A 55 -5.02 10.61 6.03
CA VAL A 55 -4.04 11.65 5.72
C VAL A 55 -4.64 12.72 4.84
N TYR A 56 -5.45 12.37 3.83
CA TYR A 56 -6.15 13.37 3.02
C TYR A 56 -7.00 14.31 3.87
N PHE A 57 -7.83 13.79 4.77
CA PHE A 57 -8.71 14.62 5.59
C PHE A 57 -7.95 15.50 6.59
N ILE A 58 -6.85 14.99 7.16
CA ILE A 58 -5.97 15.75 8.07
C ILE A 58 -5.24 16.85 7.29
N ALA A 59 -4.68 16.52 6.13
CA ALA A 59 -3.74 17.37 5.41
C ALA A 59 -4.39 18.35 4.41
N ARG A 60 -5.63 18.12 3.97
CA ARG A 60 -6.25 18.85 2.84
C ARG A 60 -6.28 20.38 2.95
N LYS A 61 -6.23 20.95 4.15
CA LYS A 61 -6.26 22.41 4.36
C LYS A 61 -4.88 23.05 4.43
N GLU A 62 -3.93 22.37 5.07
CA GLU A 62 -2.63 22.95 5.45
C GLU A 62 -1.46 22.38 4.62
N TYR A 63 -1.56 21.11 4.21
CA TYR A 63 -0.48 20.39 3.55
C TYR A 63 -0.96 19.81 2.21
N LYS A 64 -1.01 20.68 1.19
CA LYS A 64 -1.52 20.30 -0.15
C LYS A 64 -0.80 19.09 -0.72
N ASP A 65 0.52 19.01 -0.61
CA ASP A 65 1.32 17.90 -1.16
C ASP A 65 0.99 16.56 -0.50
N LEU A 66 0.79 16.53 0.82
CA LEU A 66 0.35 15.34 1.57
C LEU A 66 -1.02 14.86 1.10
N SER A 67 -1.95 15.80 0.99
CA SER A 67 -3.29 15.55 0.46
C SER A 67 -3.25 14.99 -0.96
N LEU A 68 -2.40 15.54 -1.82
CA LEU A 68 -2.27 15.13 -3.21
C LEU A 68 -1.66 13.72 -3.35
N ILE A 69 -0.60 13.43 -2.59
CA ILE A 69 0.00 12.10 -2.55
C ILE A 69 -1.01 11.07 -2.02
N SER A 70 -1.78 11.43 -0.99
CA SER A 70 -2.85 10.56 -0.46
C SER A 70 -3.89 10.20 -1.52
N ILE A 71 -4.31 11.19 -2.32
CA ILE A 71 -5.22 10.96 -3.46
C ILE A 71 -4.56 10.06 -4.49
N TYR A 72 -3.31 10.30 -4.88
CA TYR A 72 -2.63 9.46 -5.88
C TYR A 72 -2.49 8.01 -5.44
N LEU A 73 -2.18 7.78 -4.17
CA LEU A 73 -2.15 6.44 -3.60
C LEU A 73 -3.53 5.76 -3.62
N LEU A 74 -4.59 6.51 -3.30
CA LEU A 74 -5.98 6.01 -3.38
C LEU A 74 -6.38 5.68 -4.81
N VAL A 75 -6.09 6.56 -5.77
CA VAL A 75 -6.38 6.32 -7.19
C VAL A 75 -5.58 5.13 -7.71
N GLY A 76 -4.30 5.03 -7.37
CA GLY A 76 -3.47 3.88 -7.69
C GLY A 76 -4.05 2.58 -7.14
N PHE A 77 -4.56 2.60 -5.90
CA PHE A 77 -5.25 1.45 -5.31
C PHE A 77 -6.56 1.13 -6.05
N LEU A 78 -7.38 2.13 -6.39
CA LEU A 78 -8.63 1.92 -7.14
C LEU A 78 -8.38 1.34 -8.53
N ILE A 79 -7.29 1.71 -9.20
CA ILE A 79 -6.86 1.12 -10.48
C ILE A 79 -6.35 -0.31 -10.28
N TRP A 80 -5.67 -0.57 -9.17
CA TRP A 80 -5.20 -1.91 -8.83
C TRP A 80 -6.34 -2.90 -8.59
N VAL A 81 -7.45 -2.49 -7.96
CA VAL A 81 -8.60 -3.35 -7.65
C VAL A 81 -9.09 -4.16 -8.87
N PRO A 82 -9.46 -3.56 -10.02
CA PRO A 82 -9.90 -4.31 -11.19
C PRO A 82 -8.80 -5.19 -11.79
N ILE A 83 -7.54 -4.73 -11.77
CA ILE A 83 -6.40 -5.53 -12.24
C ILE A 83 -6.27 -6.80 -11.40
N ALA A 84 -6.26 -6.68 -10.07
CA ALA A 84 -6.19 -7.82 -9.16
C ALA A 84 -7.35 -8.81 -9.39
N LEU A 85 -8.57 -8.30 -9.54
CA LEU A 85 -9.75 -9.14 -9.78
C LEU A 85 -9.65 -9.93 -11.10
N LEU A 86 -9.10 -9.34 -12.17
CA LEU A 86 -8.87 -10.03 -13.44
C LEU A 86 -7.89 -11.20 -13.32
N PHE A 87 -6.95 -11.12 -12.37
CA PHE A 87 -5.99 -12.19 -12.08
C PHE A 87 -6.48 -13.17 -11.01
N GLY A 88 -7.72 -13.04 -10.52
CA GLY A 88 -8.25 -13.87 -9.44
C GLY A 88 -7.60 -13.57 -8.08
N ILE A 89 -7.00 -12.38 -7.93
CA ILE A 89 -6.26 -11.95 -6.75
C ILE A 89 -7.17 -11.11 -5.86
N ASN A 90 -7.15 -11.38 -4.55
CA ASN A 90 -7.80 -10.51 -3.57
C ASN A 90 -7.11 -9.13 -3.55
N PRO A 91 -7.78 -8.03 -3.92
CA PRO A 91 -7.17 -6.71 -3.98
C PRO A 91 -6.77 -6.16 -2.61
N LEU A 92 -7.37 -6.66 -1.53
CA LEU A 92 -7.03 -6.35 -0.15
C LEU A 92 -5.88 -7.20 0.38
N TYR A 93 -5.29 -8.09 -0.43
CA TYR A 93 -4.14 -8.90 -0.04
C TYR A 93 -2.93 -8.07 0.38
N GLN A 94 -2.83 -6.81 -0.04
CA GLN A 94 -1.82 -5.86 0.45
C GLN A 94 -1.87 -5.68 1.97
N PHE A 95 -3.07 -5.79 2.58
CA PHE A 95 -3.28 -5.64 4.02
C PHE A 95 -3.02 -6.91 4.81
N PHE A 96 -3.25 -8.07 4.19
CA PHE A 96 -3.26 -9.37 4.86
C PHE A 96 -2.22 -10.34 4.32
N GLY A 97 -1.43 -9.95 3.31
CA GLY A 97 -0.47 -10.83 2.66
C GLY A 97 0.65 -11.28 3.58
N TYR A 98 0.98 -10.46 4.58
CA TYR A 98 1.87 -10.84 5.68
C TYR A 98 1.26 -11.90 6.61
N ILE A 99 -0.08 -11.90 6.75
CA ILE A 99 -0.81 -12.81 7.63
C ILE A 99 -1.11 -14.13 6.92
N HIS A 100 -1.51 -14.11 5.64
CA HIS A 100 -1.87 -15.31 4.87
C HIS A 100 -0.65 -16.06 4.31
N GLY A 101 0.44 -15.37 3.93
CA GLY A 101 1.67 -16.05 3.53
C GLY A 101 2.42 -16.74 4.69
N TRP A 102 2.05 -16.43 5.94
CA TRP A 102 2.71 -16.95 7.15
C TRP A 102 1.86 -17.97 7.92
N LEU A 103 0.53 -17.87 7.84
CA LEU A 103 -0.35 -18.84 8.50
C LEU A 103 -0.40 -20.20 7.80
N GLY A 104 0.09 -20.31 6.56
CA GLY A 104 0.08 -21.55 5.80
C GLY A 104 -1.35 -22.03 5.52
N ASP A 105 -1.54 -22.68 4.38
CA ASP A 105 -2.49 -23.79 4.37
C ASP A 105 -1.80 -25.01 5.00
#